data_AF-A1SK74-F1
#
_entry.id   AF-A1SK74-F1
#
_cell.length_a   1.000
_cell.length_b   1.000
_cell.length_c   1.000
_cell.angle_alpha   90.00
_cell.angle_beta   90.00
_cell.angle_gamma   90.00
#
_symmetry.space_group_name_H-M   'P 1'
#
loop_
_entity.id
_entity.type
_entity.pdbx_description
1 polymer ?
#
loop_
_entity_poly.entity_id
_entity_poly.type
_entity_poly.pdbx_seq_one_letter_code
_entity_poly.pdbx_strand_id
1 'polypeptide(L)'
;MSMSVVEHQAYRRAWFSLLLYPLSFAAAFAVGEGLVSLYGYPTSGPESTPLWAVLAAGGPALLVFAVPAVVAWVFAARAGHEDVHRVRLPAYLATALAAAFVLVNLLSYVVGRVAG
;
A
#
# COMPACT_ATOMS: atom_id res chain seq x y z
N MET A 1 20.10 -18.24 22.75
CA MET A 1 18.64 -18.03 22.93
C MET A 1 17.97 -18.54 21.67
N SER A 2 17.39 -19.75 21.69
CA SER A 2 16.78 -20.36 20.50
C SER A 2 15.32 -19.92 20.37
N MET A 3 15.00 -19.14 19.34
CA MET A 3 13.62 -18.79 19.00
C MET A 3 12.76 -20.05 18.86
N SER A 4 11.56 -20.02 19.42
CA SER A 4 10.61 -21.14 19.33
C SER A 4 10.13 -21.36 17.88
N VAL A 5 9.62 -22.56 17.56
CA VAL A 5 9.13 -22.90 16.21
C VAL A 5 8.00 -21.95 15.76
N VAL A 6 7.17 -21.48 16.70
CA VAL A 6 6.06 -20.57 16.44
C VAL A 6 6.55 -19.17 16.01
N GLU A 7 7.59 -18.65 16.66
CA GLU A 7 8.18 -17.35 16.33
C GLU A 7 8.83 -17.34 14.96
N HIS A 8 9.50 -18.43 14.58
CA HIS A 8 10.05 -18.59 13.23
C HIS A 8 8.96 -18.56 12.16
N GLN A 9 7.80 -19.16 12.41
CA GLN A 9 6.69 -19.15 11.46
C GLN A 9 6.03 -17.77 11.35
N ALA A 10 5.84 -17.06 12.46
CA ALA A 10 5.30 -15.70 12.45
C ALA A 10 6.22 -14.73 11.69
N TYR A 11 7.54 -14.81 11.94
CA TYR A 11 8.54 -14.01 11.25
C TYR A 11 8.56 -14.28 9.74
N ARG A 12 8.58 -15.56 9.32
CA ARG A 12 8.51 -15.92 7.89
C ARG A 12 7.21 -15.43 7.25
N ARG A 13 6.06 -15.58 7.91
CA ARG A 13 4.76 -15.10 7.38
C ARG A 13 4.72 -13.59 7.22
N ALA A 14 5.32 -12.82 8.12
CA ALA A 14 5.44 -11.37 7.97
C ALA A 14 6.27 -11.00 6.73
N TRP A 15 7.40 -11.68 6.48
CA TRP A 15 8.16 -11.47 5.24
C TRP A 15 7.40 -11.92 3.98
N PHE A 16 6.68 -13.03 4.05
CA PHE A 16 5.82 -13.47 2.94
C PHE A 16 4.67 -12.49 2.66
N SER A 17 4.18 -11.74 3.65
CA SER A 17 3.18 -10.70 3.39
C SER A 17 3.71 -9.56 2.52
N LEU A 18 5.03 -9.35 2.47
CA LEU A 18 5.60 -8.38 1.54
C LEU A 18 5.46 -8.82 0.07
N LEU A 19 5.37 -10.13 -0.21
CA LEU A 19 5.07 -10.62 -1.56
C LEU A 19 3.63 -10.30 -2.00
N LEU A 20 2.76 -9.83 -1.10
CA LEU A 20 1.44 -9.34 -1.49
C LEU A 20 1.51 -7.93 -2.08
N TYR A 21 2.61 -7.19 -1.95
CA TYR A 21 2.73 -5.82 -2.50
C TYR A 21 2.59 -5.73 -4.02
N PRO A 22 3.23 -6.59 -4.84
CA PRO A 22 3.02 -6.57 -6.28
C PRO A 22 1.56 -6.82 -6.66
N LEU A 23 0.89 -7.72 -5.94
CA LEU A 23 -0.51 -8.05 -6.19
C LEU A 23 -1.44 -6.91 -5.74
N SER A 24 -1.20 -6.34 -4.55
CA SER A 24 -1.97 -5.20 -4.06
C SER A 24 -1.74 -3.95 -4.90
N PHE A 25 -0.54 -3.76 -5.43
CA PHE A 25 -0.22 -2.69 -6.37
C PHE A 25 -1.03 -2.82 -7.65
N ALA A 26 -1.00 -4.00 -8.28
CA ALA A 26 -1.76 -4.24 -9.50
C ALA A 26 -3.28 -4.07 -9.27
N ALA A 27 -3.78 -4.56 -8.13
CA ALA A 27 -5.18 -4.39 -7.75
C ALA A 27 -5.53 -2.91 -7.46
N ALA A 28 -4.69 -2.17 -6.75
CA ALA A 28 -4.88 -0.76 -6.47
C ALA A 28 -4.87 0.08 -7.75
N PHE A 29 -3.95 -0.23 -8.67
CA PHE A 29 -3.90 0.40 -10.00
C PHE A 29 -5.19 0.13 -10.79
N ALA A 30 -5.63 -1.13 -10.84
CA ALA A 30 -6.87 -1.50 -11.51
C ALA A 30 -8.10 -0.81 -10.89
N VAL A 31 -8.14 -0.65 -9.57
CA VAL A 31 -9.22 0.07 -8.87
C VAL A 31 -9.17 1.57 -9.17
N GLY A 32 -7.99 2.19 -9.10
CA GLY A 32 -7.81 3.62 -9.38
C GLY A 32 -8.19 3.96 -10.80
N GLU A 33 -7.54 3.34 -11.78
CA GLU A 33 -7.80 3.57 -13.21
C GLU A 33 -9.21 3.15 -13.61
N GLY A 34 -9.70 2.05 -13.05
CA GLY A 34 -11.06 1.57 -13.28
C GLY A 34 -12.11 2.56 -12.81
N LEU A 35 -11.94 3.15 -11.62
CA LEU A 35 -12.86 4.16 -11.09
C LEU A 35 -12.79 5.47 -11.87
N VAL A 36 -11.59 5.95 -12.22
CA VAL A 36 -11.41 7.14 -13.07
C VAL A 36 -12.11 6.95 -14.42
N SER A 37 -11.94 5.79 -15.05
CA SER A 37 -12.62 5.42 -16.29
C SER A 37 -14.15 5.34 -16.13
N LEU A 38 -14.64 4.74 -15.03
CA LEU A 38 -16.08 4.68 -14.71
C LEU A 38 -16.69 6.06 -14.49
N TYR A 39 -15.92 7.03 -13.98
CA TYR A 39 -16.35 8.42 -13.85
C TYR A 39 -16.33 9.18 -15.19
N GLY A 40 -15.89 8.54 -16.28
CA GLY A 40 -15.86 9.11 -17.62
C GLY A 40 -14.64 10.01 -17.88
N TYR A 41 -13.61 9.93 -17.03
CA TYR A 41 -12.38 10.70 -17.19
C TYR A 41 -11.31 9.88 -17.93
N PRO A 42 -10.45 10.54 -18.72
CA PRO A 42 -9.33 9.87 -19.36
C PRO A 42 -8.32 9.39 -18.31
N THR A 43 -7.83 8.16 -18.49
CA THR A 43 -6.80 7.53 -17.66
C THR A 43 -5.38 7.98 -18.01
N SER A 44 -5.21 8.71 -19.12
CA SER A 44 -3.89 9.10 -19.64
C SER A 44 -3.26 10.33 -18.98
N GLY A 45 -3.75 10.76 -17.81
CA GLY A 45 -3.10 11.79 -17.01
C GLY A 45 -4.04 12.58 -16.10
N PRO A 46 -3.52 13.15 -15.00
CA PRO A 46 -4.30 13.91 -14.02
C PRO A 46 -4.76 15.29 -14.53
N GLU A 47 -4.25 15.73 -15.68
CA GLU A 47 -4.35 17.12 -16.16
C GLU A 47 -5.79 17.54 -16.48
N SER A 48 -6.60 16.60 -16.98
CA SER A 48 -8.02 16.79 -17.30
C SER A 48 -8.97 16.18 -16.28
N THR A 49 -8.45 15.46 -15.27
CA THR A 49 -9.28 14.80 -14.25
C THR A 49 -9.51 15.73 -13.05
N PRO A 50 -10.76 16.01 -12.66
CA PRO A 50 -11.03 16.88 -11.53
C PRO A 50 -10.60 16.25 -10.22
N LEU A 51 -10.18 17.10 -9.27
CA LEU A 51 -9.62 16.68 -7.99
C LEU A 51 -10.55 15.73 -7.21
N TRP A 52 -11.87 15.98 -7.24
CA TRP A 52 -12.82 15.12 -6.53
C TRP A 52 -12.81 13.68 -7.06
N ALA A 53 -12.63 13.50 -8.37
CA ALA A 53 -12.61 12.17 -9.00
C ALA A 53 -11.30 11.44 -8.67
N VAL A 54 -10.19 12.17 -8.66
CA VAL A 54 -8.88 11.64 -8.20
C VAL A 54 -8.96 11.19 -6.74
N LEU A 55 -9.57 11.99 -5.85
CA LEU A 55 -9.73 11.63 -4.45
C LEU A 55 -10.70 10.45 -4.26
N ALA A 56 -11.81 10.44 -4.99
CA ALA A 56 -12.82 9.38 -4.93
C ALA A 56 -12.30 8.03 -5.44
N ALA A 57 -11.45 8.03 -6.47
CA ALA A 57 -10.79 6.82 -6.98
C ALA A 57 -9.56 6.43 -6.15
N GLY A 58 -8.78 7.42 -5.69
CA GLY A 58 -7.57 7.23 -4.92
C GLY A 58 -7.82 6.63 -3.54
N GLY A 59 -8.90 7.02 -2.85
CA GLY A 59 -9.26 6.46 -1.55
C GLY A 59 -9.38 4.93 -1.56
N PRO A 60 -10.26 4.34 -2.40
CA PRO A 60 -10.39 2.90 -2.57
C PRO A 60 -9.09 2.21 -3.01
N ALA A 61 -8.35 2.79 -3.96
CA ALA A 61 -7.07 2.25 -4.41
C ALA A 61 -6.05 2.16 -3.25
N LEU A 62 -5.98 3.20 -2.41
CA LEU A 62 -5.12 3.22 -1.22
C LEU A 62 -5.53 2.18 -0.19
N LEU A 63 -6.83 1.97 0.02
CA LEU A 63 -7.32 0.93 0.92
C LEU A 63 -6.89 -0.46 0.45
N VAL A 64 -6.98 -0.74 -0.85
CA VAL A 64 -6.50 -2.00 -1.45
C VAL A 64 -4.99 -2.13 -1.31
N PHE A 65 -4.24 -1.06 -1.56
CA PHE A 65 -2.79 -1.07 -1.43
C PHE A 65 -2.30 -1.26 0.01
N ALA A 66 -3.07 -0.80 0.99
CA ALA A 66 -2.75 -0.91 2.42
C ALA A 66 -2.97 -2.33 3.00
N VAL A 67 -3.65 -3.23 2.29
CA VAL A 67 -3.95 -4.59 2.77
C VAL A 67 -2.71 -5.35 3.28
N PRO A 68 -1.58 -5.41 2.56
CA PRO A 68 -0.38 -6.10 3.04
C PRO A 68 0.19 -5.47 4.32
N ALA A 69 0.11 -4.14 4.47
CA ALA A 69 0.55 -3.46 5.68
C ALA A 69 -0.30 -3.86 6.89
N VAL A 70 -1.62 -3.92 6.74
CA VAL A 70 -2.54 -4.39 7.79
C VAL A 70 -2.21 -5.84 8.17
N VAL A 71 -2.02 -6.71 7.17
CA VAL A 71 -1.65 -8.11 7.39
C VAL A 71 -0.32 -8.24 8.14
N ALA A 72 0.70 -7.45 7.75
CA ALA A 72 1.99 -7.41 8.43
C ALA A 72 1.86 -6.96 9.89
N TRP A 73 1.04 -5.93 10.16
CA TRP A 73 0.77 -5.46 11.51
C TRP A 73 0.02 -6.50 12.37
N VAL A 74 -0.94 -7.22 11.80
CA VAL A 74 -1.66 -8.30 12.50
C VAL A 74 -0.72 -9.44 12.87
N PHE A 75 0.19 -9.85 11.98
CA PHE A 75 1.18 -10.87 12.31
C PHE A 75 2.22 -10.37 13.33
N ALA A 76 2.64 -9.10 13.22
CA ALA A 76 3.55 -8.50 14.19
C ALA A 76 2.94 -8.38 15.58
N ALA A 77 1.65 -8.06 15.70
CA ALA A 77 0.94 -7.98 16.98
C ALA A 77 0.70 -9.36 17.63
N ARG A 78 0.70 -10.44 16.84
CA ARG A 78 0.53 -11.82 17.32
C ARG A 78 1.86 -12.48 17.71
N ALA A 79 2.99 -11.97 17.24
CA ALA A 79 4.30 -12.40 17.69
C ALA A 79 4.59 -11.74 19.04
N GLY A 80 4.70 -12.56 20.09
CA GLY A 80 4.87 -12.12 21.48
C GLY A 80 6.08 -11.20 21.69
N HIS A 81 6.08 -10.54 22.85
CA HIS A 81 6.87 -9.37 23.23
C HIS A 81 8.42 -9.51 23.23
N GLU A 82 9.01 -10.64 22.85
CA GLU A 82 10.45 -10.87 23.08
C GLU A 82 11.38 -10.15 22.11
N ASP A 83 10.91 -9.57 21.00
CA ASP A 83 11.79 -8.77 20.12
C ASP A 83 11.03 -7.73 19.27
N VAL A 84 10.44 -6.74 19.96
CA VAL A 84 9.54 -5.72 19.38
C VAL A 84 10.15 -4.97 18.18
N HIS A 85 11.47 -4.78 18.14
CA HIS A 85 12.14 -4.08 17.03
C HIS A 85 12.26 -4.93 15.77
N ARG A 86 12.64 -6.21 15.90
CA ARG A 86 12.87 -7.11 14.75
C ARG A 86 11.56 -7.59 14.11
N VAL A 87 10.51 -7.71 14.93
CA VAL A 87 9.17 -8.13 14.49
C VAL A 87 8.42 -7.00 13.76
N ARG A 88 8.71 -5.73 14.07
CA ARG A 88 8.02 -4.57 13.46
C ARG A 88 8.63 -4.07 12.16
N LEU A 89 9.86 -4.47 11.82
CA LEU A 89 10.54 -4.06 10.58
C LEU A 89 9.70 -4.26 9.31
N PRO A 90 9.02 -5.42 9.10
CA PRO A 90 8.18 -5.63 7.92
C PRO A 90 6.98 -4.69 7.88
N ALA A 91 6.39 -4.38 9.04
CA ALA A 91 5.27 -3.46 9.14
C ALA A 91 5.67 -2.01 8.85
N TYR A 92 6.86 -1.58 9.30
CA TYR A 92 7.42 -0.28 8.93
C TYR A 92 7.72 -0.19 7.43
N LEU A 93 8.33 -1.21 6.83
CA LEU A 93 8.59 -1.26 5.39
C LEU A 93 7.28 -1.20 4.59
N ALA A 94 6.26 -1.95 5.01
CA ALA A 94 4.95 -1.92 4.40
C ALA A 94 4.32 -0.52 4.49
N THR A 95 4.38 0.11 5.66
CA THR A 95 3.87 1.48 5.86
C THR A 95 4.65 2.48 5.00
N ALA A 96 5.97 2.35 4.91
CA ALA A 96 6.81 3.21 4.08
C ALA A 96 6.49 3.06 2.58
N LEU A 97 6.24 1.83 2.10
CA LEU A 97 5.81 1.58 0.73
C LEU A 97 4.44 2.22 0.43
N ALA A 98 3.48 2.08 1.36
CA ALA A 98 2.17 2.74 1.25
C ALA A 98 2.30 4.27 1.19
N ALA A 99 3.12 4.86 2.07
CA ALA A 99 3.38 6.29 2.08
C ALA A 99 4.08 6.76 0.81
N ALA A 100 5.08 6.03 0.32
CA ALA A 100 5.78 6.33 -0.92
C ALA A 100 4.83 6.32 -2.12
N PHE A 101 3.92 5.33 -2.18
CA PHE A 101 2.90 5.27 -3.23
C PHE A 101 1.98 6.50 -3.20
N VAL A 102 1.48 6.89 -2.03
CA VAL A 102 0.67 8.11 -1.87
C VAL A 102 1.44 9.34 -2.36
N LEU A 103 2.70 9.49 -1.93
CA LEU A 103 3.54 10.63 -2.29
C LEU A 103 3.81 10.71 -3.79
N VAL A 104 4.11 9.58 -4.43
CA VAL A 104 4.32 9.52 -5.89
C VAL A 104 3.05 9.93 -6.63
N ASN A 105 1.88 9.39 -6.24
CA ASN A 105 0.62 9.74 -6.89
C ASN A 105 0.26 11.22 -6.71
N LEU A 106 0.49 11.76 -5.51
CA LEU A 106 0.25 13.19 -5.24
C LEU A 106 1.21 14.08 -6.02
N LEU A 107 2.49 13.70 -6.11
CA LEU A 107 3.48 14.43 -6.89
C LEU A 107 3.14 14.41 -8.38
N SER A 108 2.76 13.25 -8.93
CA SER A 108 2.29 13.14 -10.32
C SER A 108 1.09 14.03 -10.60
N TYR A 109 0.14 14.11 -9.66
CA TYR A 109 -1.02 15.01 -9.77
C TYR A 109 -0.60 16.49 -9.80
N VAL A 110 0.27 16.92 -8.87
CA VAL A 110 0.74 18.30 -8.79
C VAL A 110 1.56 18.68 -10.02
N VAL A 111 2.48 17.80 -10.45
CA VAL A 111 3.31 18.03 -11.63
C VAL A 111 2.44 18.15 -12.89
N GLY A 112 1.50 17.23 -13.11
CA GLY A 112 0.59 17.32 -14.26
C GLY A 112 -0.29 18.58 -14.25
N ARG A 113 -0.58 19.14 -13.08
CA ARG A 113 -1.30 20.42 -12.95
C ARG A 113 -0.46 21.67 -13.19
N VAL A 114 0.87 21.58 -13.05
CA VAL A 114 1.79 22.71 -13.21
C VAL A 114 2.45 22.69 -14.60
N ALA A 115 2.64 21.50 -15.17
CA ALA A 115 3.31 21.30 -16.45
C ALA A 115 2.35 21.25 -17.65
N GLY A 116 1.05 20.99 -17.42
CA GLY A 116 -0.03 21.06 -18.42
C GLY A 116 -0.80 22.37 -18.35
#